data_AF-A0A543G5T6-F1
#
_entry.id   AF-A0A543G5T6-F1
#
_cell.length_a   1.000
_cell.length_b   1.000
_cell.length_c   1.000
_cell.angle_alpha   90.00
_cell.angle_beta   90.00
_cell.angle_gamma   90.00
#
_symmetry.space_group_name_H-M   'P 1'
#
loop_
_entity.id
_entity.type
_entity.pdbx_description
1 polymer ?
#
loop_
_entity_poly.entity_id
_entity_poly.type
_entity_poly.pdbx_seq_one_letter_code
_entity_poly.pdbx_strand_id
1 'polypeptide(L)'
;MNRFPHLKFQQKVVGKPNPKKTNGKTNPISEKNKLNKQIHYNLLSESTNEIKTAWEKELLERQNQNLPPLNSSIIPVFFQINPSLIGFDFDLKSFGIEIISQEDNGYIIGASLDSFNSLNEKIKNFINNERGGGFIADFWQIIKGKNWKPEYILSDYLLSIWRNISDNQIFNLEVGIAFDKPLGNIPDVNKKGGIARLKRYREKEIERSDFLLERQDDFYNFIKGYGEVKSSFIELEDSFCCQIEITGKGFNPTCRF
;
A
#
# COMPACT_ATOMS: atom_id res chain seq x y z
N MET A 1 6.10 5.67 -27.00
CA MET A 1 6.89 4.79 -26.10
C MET A 1 6.23 4.82 -24.72
N ASN A 2 5.28 3.92 -24.44
CA ASN A 2 4.87 3.64 -23.06
C ASN A 2 5.76 2.49 -22.59
N ARG A 3 6.94 2.79 -22.05
CA ARG A 3 7.93 1.75 -21.75
C ARG A 3 7.76 1.08 -20.40
N PHE A 4 6.94 1.63 -19.50
CA PHE A 4 6.61 0.98 -18.23
C PHE A 4 5.17 1.37 -17.81
N PRO A 5 4.17 0.48 -17.88
CA PRO A 5 2.88 0.76 -17.29
C PRO A 5 3.05 0.91 -15.77
N HIS A 6 2.75 2.09 -15.23
CA HIS A 6 2.73 2.31 -13.79
C HIS A 6 1.51 1.63 -13.17
N LEU A 7 1.63 1.23 -11.90
CA LEU A 7 0.48 0.84 -11.10
C LEU A 7 -0.58 1.95 -11.12
N LYS A 8 -1.84 1.57 -11.31
CA LYS A 8 -2.94 2.53 -11.43
C LYS A 8 -3.19 3.17 -10.07
N PHE A 9 -2.95 4.47 -9.97
CA PHE A 9 -3.35 5.26 -8.82
C PHE A 9 -4.45 6.23 -9.23
N GLN A 10 -5.62 6.14 -8.61
CA GLN A 10 -6.66 7.15 -8.82
C GLN A 10 -6.32 8.40 -7.99
N GLN A 11 -5.98 9.49 -8.69
CA GLN A 11 -5.71 10.76 -8.03
C GLN A 11 -6.96 11.28 -7.29
N LYS A 12 -6.81 11.55 -5.98
CA LYS A 12 -7.80 12.30 -5.22
C LYS A 12 -7.81 13.75 -5.70
N VAL A 13 -8.86 14.16 -6.40
CA VAL A 13 -9.06 15.58 -6.74
C VAL A 13 -9.56 16.32 -5.51
N VAL A 14 -8.70 17.16 -4.92
CA VAL A 14 -9.08 18.02 -3.80
C VAL A 14 -9.80 19.26 -4.33
N GLY A 15 -11.09 19.40 -4.02
CA GLY A 15 -11.92 20.52 -4.47
C GLY A 15 -13.14 20.74 -3.58
N LYS A 16 -13.94 21.77 -3.87
CA LYS A 16 -15.21 21.98 -3.15
C LYS A 16 -16.09 20.74 -3.32
N PRO A 17 -16.65 20.18 -2.23
CA PRO A 17 -17.55 19.03 -2.33
C PRO A 17 -18.71 19.40 -3.25
N ASN A 18 -18.88 18.65 -4.34
CA ASN A 18 -20.08 18.74 -5.16
C ASN A 18 -20.96 17.54 -4.78
N PRO A 19 -21.92 17.70 -3.84
CA PRO A 19 -22.79 16.61 -3.45
C PRO A 19 -23.74 16.29 -4.61
N LYS A 20 -23.30 15.41 -5.52
CA LYS A 20 -24.23 14.73 -6.39
C LYS A 20 -25.14 13.91 -5.48
N LYS A 21 -26.45 14.18 -5.52
CA LYS A 21 -27.48 13.36 -4.89
C LYS A 21 -27.44 11.97 -5.53
N THR A 22 -26.60 11.09 -5.00
CA THR A 22 -26.64 9.68 -5.39
C THR A 22 -27.81 9.04 -4.65
N ASN A 23 -28.93 8.88 -5.35
CA ASN A 23 -29.88 7.80 -5.09
C ASN A 23 -29.21 6.45 -5.47
N GLY A 24 -28.01 6.21 -4.94
CA GLY A 24 -27.22 5.03 -5.26
C GLY A 24 -27.87 3.83 -4.61
N LYS A 25 -28.44 2.93 -5.43
CA LYS A 25 -28.84 1.61 -4.96
C LYS A 25 -27.64 0.97 -4.28
N THR A 26 -27.80 0.56 -3.03
CA THR A 26 -26.73 -0.12 -2.30
C THR A 26 -26.34 -1.39 -3.03
N ASN A 27 -25.04 -1.68 -3.09
CA ASN A 27 -24.56 -2.85 -3.81
C ASN A 27 -25.14 -4.14 -3.16
N PRO A 28 -25.65 -5.10 -3.95
CA PRO A 28 -26.22 -6.34 -3.42
C PRO A 28 -25.28 -7.13 -2.51
N ILE A 29 -23.96 -7.12 -2.79
CA ILE A 29 -22.96 -7.78 -1.95
C ILE A 29 -22.87 -7.08 -0.59
N SER A 30 -22.76 -5.75 -0.60
CA SER A 30 -22.71 -4.97 0.64
C SER A 30 -23.97 -5.11 1.49
N GLU A 31 -25.16 -5.18 0.88
CA GLU A 31 -26.41 -5.46 1.60
C GLU A 31 -26.44 -6.87 2.17
N LYS A 32 -26.01 -7.88 1.41
CA LYS A 32 -25.88 -9.25 1.92
C LYS A 32 -24.93 -9.30 3.13
N ASN A 33 -23.82 -8.57 3.09
CA ASN A 33 -22.86 -8.50 4.20
C ASN A 33 -23.49 -7.83 5.43
N LYS A 34 -24.29 -6.77 5.25
CA LYS A 34 -25.05 -6.12 6.34
C LYS A 34 -26.12 -7.03 6.95
N LEU A 35 -26.79 -7.84 6.13
CA LEU A 35 -27.81 -8.79 6.61
C LEU A 35 -27.16 -9.99 7.33
N ASN A 36 -25.98 -10.41 6.89
CA ASN A 36 -25.27 -11.59 7.39
C ASN A 36 -23.97 -11.21 8.13
N LYS A 37 -24.04 -10.26 9.06
CA LYS A 37 -22.87 -9.68 9.74
C LYS A 37 -21.94 -10.72 10.35
N GLN A 38 -22.50 -11.72 11.01
CA GLN A 38 -21.71 -12.76 11.68
C GLN A 38 -20.87 -13.57 10.69
N ILE A 39 -21.47 -13.95 9.56
CA ILE A 39 -20.78 -14.71 8.50
C ILE A 39 -19.66 -13.85 7.91
N HIS A 40 -19.95 -12.59 7.61
CA HIS A 40 -18.97 -11.66 7.04
C HIS A 40 -17.82 -11.34 8.00
N TYR A 41 -18.14 -11.12 9.28
CA TYR A 41 -17.17 -10.94 10.36
C TYR A 41 -16.22 -12.13 10.45
N ASN A 42 -16.76 -13.36 10.47
CA ASN A 42 -15.96 -14.58 10.54
C ASN A 42 -15.03 -14.68 9.33
N LEU A 43 -15.54 -14.46 8.12
CA LEU A 43 -14.76 -14.53 6.88
C LEU A 43 -13.58 -13.56 6.87
N LEU A 44 -13.81 -12.28 7.20
CA LEU A 44 -12.75 -11.28 7.21
C LEU A 44 -11.75 -11.51 8.33
N SER A 45 -12.20 -11.87 9.53
CA SER A 45 -11.33 -12.14 10.69
C SER A 45 -10.46 -13.38 10.47
N GLU A 46 -11.02 -14.43 9.88
CA GLU A 46 -10.26 -15.62 9.48
C GLU A 46 -9.21 -15.25 8.42
N SER A 47 -9.59 -14.44 7.43
CA SER A 47 -8.67 -14.01 6.37
C SER A 47 -7.52 -13.15 6.90
N THR A 48 -7.77 -12.20 7.82
CA THR A 48 -6.69 -11.39 8.41
C THR A 48 -5.74 -12.25 9.24
N ASN A 49 -6.26 -13.20 10.01
CA ASN A 49 -5.46 -14.14 10.80
C ASN A 49 -4.61 -15.06 9.93
N GLU A 50 -5.18 -15.63 8.87
CA GLU A 50 -4.45 -16.49 7.92
C GLU A 50 -3.31 -15.73 7.25
N ILE A 51 -3.56 -14.52 6.75
CA ILE A 51 -2.54 -13.69 6.09
C ILE A 51 -1.44 -13.32 7.07
N LYS A 52 -1.80 -12.92 8.30
CA LYS A 52 -0.83 -12.61 9.34
C LYS A 52 0.06 -13.82 9.65
N THR A 53 -0.53 -14.99 9.85
CA THR A 53 0.21 -16.23 10.12
C THR A 53 1.12 -16.60 8.95
N ALA A 54 0.63 -16.48 7.71
CA ALA A 54 1.42 -16.73 6.51
C ALA A 54 2.59 -15.75 6.36
N TRP A 55 2.39 -14.48 6.74
CA TRP A 55 3.43 -13.46 6.74
C TRP A 55 4.50 -13.74 7.80
N GLU A 56 4.11 -14.06 9.03
CA GLU A 56 5.05 -14.44 10.10
C GLU A 56 5.91 -15.64 9.69
N LYS A 57 5.30 -16.64 9.04
CA LYS A 57 6.02 -17.78 8.47
C LYS A 57 7.01 -17.36 7.38
N GLU A 58 6.60 -16.47 6.47
CA GLU A 58 7.47 -15.95 5.41
C GLU A 58 8.67 -15.18 5.98
N LEU A 59 8.47 -14.37 7.01
CA LEU A 59 9.57 -13.66 7.68
C LEU A 59 10.57 -14.63 8.31
N LEU A 60 10.11 -15.70 8.94
CA LEU A 60 10.97 -16.74 9.50
C LEU A 60 11.75 -17.49 8.40
N GLU A 61 11.09 -17.84 7.29
CA GLU A 61 11.73 -18.47 6.13
C GLU A 61 12.82 -17.56 5.54
N ARG A 62 12.54 -16.26 5.39
CA ARG A 62 13.51 -15.26 4.93
C ARG A 62 14.71 -15.16 5.86
N GLN A 63 14.48 -15.14 7.17
CA GLN A 63 15.56 -15.11 8.17
C GLN A 63 16.44 -16.36 8.07
N ASN A 64 15.85 -17.55 7.93
CA ASN A 64 16.59 -18.80 7.77
C ASN A 64 17.43 -18.84 6.48
N GLN A 65 17.01 -18.11 5.45
CA GLN A 65 17.73 -17.95 4.19
C GLN A 65 18.74 -16.78 4.18
N ASN A 66 18.91 -16.09 5.32
CA ASN A 66 19.73 -14.88 5.44
C ASN A 66 19.37 -13.79 4.43
N LEU A 67 18.08 -13.67 4.11
CA LEU A 67 17.56 -12.59 3.26
C LEU A 67 17.40 -11.30 4.08
N PRO A 68 17.39 -10.10 3.44
CA PRO A 68 17.13 -8.84 4.11
C PRO A 68 15.89 -8.88 5.01
N PRO A 69 15.98 -8.35 6.24
CA PRO A 69 14.83 -8.29 7.13
C PRO A 69 13.75 -7.39 6.52
N LEU A 70 12.49 -7.72 6.80
CA LEU A 70 11.34 -6.88 6.48
C LEU A 70 10.64 -6.50 7.79
N ASN A 71 9.96 -5.35 7.78
CA ASN A 71 9.20 -4.90 8.94
C ASN A 71 8.01 -5.84 9.18
N SER A 72 7.98 -6.50 10.34
CA SER A 72 6.94 -7.48 10.68
C SER A 72 5.56 -6.84 10.92
N SER A 73 5.53 -5.55 11.24
CA SER A 73 4.29 -4.79 11.39
C SER A 73 3.64 -4.44 10.06
N ILE A 74 4.41 -4.48 8.96
CA ILE A 74 3.94 -4.14 7.63
C ILE A 74 3.54 -5.41 6.86
N ILE A 75 2.25 -5.58 6.59
CA ILE A 75 1.70 -6.77 5.91
C ILE A 75 1.16 -6.38 4.53
N PRO A 76 1.74 -6.89 3.43
CA PRO A 76 1.20 -6.70 2.09
C PRO A 76 -0.19 -7.33 1.95
N VAL A 77 -1.12 -6.61 1.34
CA VAL A 77 -2.51 -7.02 1.21
C VAL A 77 -3.10 -6.74 -0.15
N PHE A 78 -4.06 -7.58 -0.51
CA PHE A 78 -4.85 -7.41 -1.70
C PHE A 78 -6.34 -7.55 -1.35
N PHE A 79 -7.08 -6.45 -1.47
CA PHE A 79 -8.50 -6.40 -1.15
C PHE A 79 -9.35 -6.36 -2.41
N GLN A 80 -10.58 -6.85 -2.27
CA GLN A 80 -11.68 -6.41 -3.13
C GLN A 80 -12.71 -5.69 -2.27
N ILE A 81 -13.00 -4.45 -2.64
CA ILE A 81 -14.00 -3.60 -2.02
C ILE A 81 -15.11 -3.26 -3.01
N ASN A 82 -16.17 -2.63 -2.51
CA ASN A 82 -17.20 -2.05 -3.35
C ASN A 82 -16.61 -1.00 -4.33
N PRO A 83 -16.64 -1.23 -5.66
CA PRO A 83 -16.07 -0.32 -6.65
C PRO A 83 -16.70 1.07 -6.62
N SER A 84 -17.94 1.19 -6.14
CA SER A 84 -18.60 2.50 -5.99
C SER A 84 -17.97 3.39 -4.92
N LEU A 85 -17.09 2.86 -4.07
CA LEU A 85 -16.29 3.65 -3.12
C LEU A 85 -15.04 4.25 -3.78
N ILE A 86 -14.59 3.63 -4.88
CA ILE A 86 -13.44 4.10 -5.65
C ILE A 86 -13.82 5.42 -6.35
N GLY A 87 -13.03 6.47 -6.11
CA GLY A 87 -13.30 7.84 -6.61
C GLY A 87 -14.06 8.75 -5.64
N PHE A 88 -14.57 8.24 -4.51
CA PHE A 88 -15.01 9.06 -3.38
C PHE A 88 -13.86 9.22 -2.38
N ASP A 89 -14.04 10.03 -1.33
CA ASP A 89 -13.04 10.21 -0.26
C ASP A 89 -12.91 8.95 0.65
N PHE A 90 -12.81 7.78 0.02
CA PHE A 90 -12.53 6.52 0.67
C PHE A 90 -11.07 6.53 1.10
N ASP A 91 -10.86 6.55 2.40
CA ASP A 91 -9.53 6.60 3.01
C ASP A 91 -9.26 5.35 3.84
N LEU A 92 -8.44 4.48 3.27
CA LEU A 92 -7.96 3.27 3.91
C LEU A 92 -6.96 3.52 5.05
N LYS A 93 -6.43 4.76 5.18
CA LYS A 93 -5.57 5.13 6.32
C LYS A 93 -6.27 4.92 7.66
N SER A 94 -7.58 5.13 7.73
CA SER A 94 -8.39 4.88 8.94
C SER A 94 -8.50 3.40 9.34
N PHE A 95 -8.14 2.49 8.43
CA PHE A 95 -8.05 1.04 8.65
C PHE A 95 -6.61 0.58 8.87
N GLY A 96 -5.65 1.52 8.99
CA GLY A 96 -4.23 1.21 9.09
C GLY A 96 -3.63 0.68 7.78
N ILE A 97 -4.29 0.94 6.64
CA ILE A 97 -3.86 0.45 5.33
C ILE A 97 -3.35 1.61 4.46
N GLU A 98 -2.13 1.50 3.98
CA GLU A 98 -1.58 2.34 2.90
C GLU A 98 -1.96 1.75 1.53
N ILE A 99 -2.40 2.59 0.60
CA ILE A 99 -2.78 2.17 -0.75
C ILE A 99 -1.56 2.26 -1.67
N ILE A 100 -1.27 1.18 -2.39
CA ILE A 100 -0.17 1.10 -3.36
C ILE A 100 -0.72 1.14 -4.79
N SER A 101 -1.77 0.38 -5.08
CA SER A 101 -2.47 0.39 -6.38
C SER A 101 -3.97 0.24 -6.20
N GLN A 102 -4.73 0.84 -7.13
CA GLN A 102 -6.17 0.69 -7.27
C GLN A 102 -6.47 0.20 -8.68
N GLU A 103 -6.91 -1.06 -8.77
CA GLU A 103 -7.31 -1.67 -10.02
C GLU A 103 -8.81 -1.51 -10.27
N ASP A 104 -9.24 -1.82 -11.48
CA ASP A 104 -10.65 -1.79 -11.85
C ASP A 104 -11.45 -2.79 -10.99
N ASN A 105 -12.78 -2.63 -10.92
CA ASN A 105 -13.68 -3.56 -10.20
C ASN A 105 -13.41 -3.72 -8.69
N GLY A 106 -12.87 -2.70 -8.02
CA GLY A 106 -12.82 -2.68 -6.56
C GLY A 106 -11.54 -3.26 -5.96
N TYR A 107 -10.57 -3.63 -6.80
CA TYR A 107 -9.35 -4.31 -6.35
C TYR A 107 -8.32 -3.29 -5.85
N ILE A 108 -7.75 -3.53 -4.66
CA ILE A 108 -6.79 -2.62 -4.02
C ILE A 108 -5.59 -3.40 -3.54
N ILE A 109 -4.41 -3.05 -4.04
CA ILE A 109 -3.13 -3.50 -3.48
C ILE A 109 -2.70 -2.47 -2.44
N GLY A 110 -2.40 -2.93 -1.24
CA GLY A 110 -1.97 -2.07 -0.15
C GLY A 110 -1.03 -2.76 0.83
N ALA A 111 -0.75 -2.05 1.91
CA ALA A 111 0.02 -2.56 3.03
C ALA A 111 -0.67 -2.17 4.34
N SER A 112 -0.94 -3.14 5.22
CA SER A 112 -1.29 -2.84 6.60
C SER A 112 -0.04 -2.40 7.34
N LEU A 113 -0.08 -1.26 8.02
CA LEU A 113 1.06 -0.69 8.73
C LEU A 113 1.10 -1.09 10.22
N ASP A 114 0.08 -1.80 10.69
CA ASP A 114 -0.16 -2.11 12.11
C ASP A 114 -0.58 -3.56 12.34
N SER A 115 -0.13 -4.49 11.50
CA SER A 115 -0.47 -5.91 11.57
C SER A 115 -1.98 -6.19 11.66
N PHE A 116 -2.79 -5.45 10.91
CA PHE A 116 -4.25 -5.48 10.89
C PHE A 116 -4.97 -5.02 12.15
N ASN A 117 -4.29 -4.41 13.12
CA ASN A 117 -4.94 -4.02 14.38
C ASN A 117 -6.14 -3.08 14.14
N SER A 118 -5.93 -2.00 13.38
CA SER A 118 -6.99 -1.04 13.04
C SER A 118 -8.12 -1.67 12.22
N LEU A 119 -7.80 -2.52 11.24
CA LEU A 119 -8.80 -3.22 10.45
C LEU A 119 -9.64 -4.17 11.30
N ASN A 120 -9.00 -4.97 12.15
CA ASN A 120 -9.67 -5.92 13.05
C ASN A 120 -10.56 -5.20 14.06
N GLU A 121 -10.18 -4.01 14.54
CA GLU A 121 -11.05 -3.17 15.37
C GLU A 121 -12.32 -2.77 14.59
N LYS A 122 -12.18 -2.29 13.35
CA LYS A 122 -13.35 -1.93 12.53
C LYS A 122 -14.25 -3.13 12.24
N ILE A 123 -13.67 -4.32 12.01
CA ILE A 123 -14.40 -5.58 11.83
C ILE A 123 -15.20 -5.93 13.10
N LYS A 124 -14.63 -5.77 14.29
CA LYS A 124 -15.36 -5.95 15.57
C LYS A 124 -16.48 -4.92 15.73
N ASN A 125 -16.22 -3.66 15.42
CA ASN A 125 -17.24 -2.62 15.50
C ASN A 125 -18.42 -2.90 14.55
N PHE A 126 -18.17 -3.53 13.40
CA PHE A 126 -19.20 -3.92 12.45
C PHE A 126 -20.19 -4.93 13.02
N ILE A 127 -19.71 -5.98 13.70
CA ILE A 127 -20.59 -6.99 14.31
C ILE A 127 -21.35 -6.42 15.52
N ASN A 128 -20.72 -5.53 16.29
CA ASN A 128 -21.32 -4.89 17.47
C ASN A 128 -22.26 -3.72 17.15
N ASN A 129 -22.39 -3.32 15.88
CA ASN A 129 -23.12 -2.10 15.46
C ASN A 129 -22.56 -0.80 16.05
N GLU A 130 -21.26 -0.76 16.30
CA GLU A 130 -20.57 0.40 16.83
C GLU A 130 -20.20 1.40 15.72
N ARG A 131 -19.96 2.65 16.14
CA ARG A 131 -19.58 3.73 15.21
C ARG A 131 -18.32 3.36 14.44
N GLY A 132 -18.35 3.56 13.12
CA GLY A 132 -17.22 3.29 12.23
C GLY A 132 -17.16 1.86 11.69
N GLY A 133 -18.01 0.93 12.14
CA GLY A 133 -18.07 -0.43 11.61
C GLY A 133 -18.81 -0.56 10.27
N GLY A 134 -19.70 0.38 9.93
CA GLY A 134 -20.59 0.27 8.75
C GLY A 134 -19.88 0.10 7.40
N PHE A 135 -18.65 0.63 7.27
CA PHE A 135 -17.83 0.50 6.05
C PHE A 135 -17.36 -0.93 5.78
N ILE A 136 -17.32 -1.81 6.80
CA ILE A 136 -16.88 -3.20 6.64
C ILE A 136 -17.82 -4.00 5.73
N ALA A 137 -19.08 -3.61 5.61
CA ALA A 137 -19.99 -4.21 4.63
C ALA A 137 -19.50 -4.08 3.19
N ASP A 138 -18.77 -2.99 2.89
CA ASP A 138 -18.21 -2.71 1.57
C ASP A 138 -16.80 -3.29 1.36
N PHE A 139 -16.19 -3.87 2.39
CA PHE A 139 -15.01 -4.74 2.23
C PHE A 139 -15.51 -6.12 1.89
N TRP A 140 -15.43 -6.51 0.62
CA TRP A 140 -16.04 -7.76 0.17
C TRP A 140 -15.18 -8.96 0.50
N GLN A 141 -13.88 -8.89 0.23
CA GLN A 141 -12.96 -9.99 0.54
C GLN A 141 -11.50 -9.53 0.61
N ILE A 142 -10.68 -10.36 1.24
CA ILE A 142 -9.22 -10.26 1.21
C ILE A 142 -8.70 -11.42 0.35
N ILE A 143 -7.99 -11.11 -0.72
CA ILE A 143 -7.42 -12.09 -1.63
C ILE A 143 -6.21 -12.74 -0.96
N LYS A 144 -6.26 -14.07 -0.86
CA LYS A 144 -5.27 -14.90 -0.17
C LYS A 144 -4.19 -15.40 -1.13
N GLY A 145 -3.11 -15.93 -0.58
CA GLY A 145 -2.01 -16.54 -1.33
C GLY A 145 -0.97 -15.53 -1.81
N LYS A 146 0.04 -16.02 -2.52
CA LYS A 146 1.20 -15.23 -2.97
C LYS A 146 1.22 -14.98 -4.49
N ASN A 147 0.44 -15.74 -5.25
CA ASN A 147 0.44 -15.70 -6.72
C ASN A 147 -0.05 -14.37 -7.30
N TRP A 148 -0.92 -13.66 -6.59
CA TRP A 148 -1.42 -12.37 -7.05
C TRP A 148 -0.31 -11.31 -7.13
N LYS A 149 0.77 -11.41 -6.32
CA LYS A 149 1.85 -10.41 -6.32
C LYS A 149 2.47 -10.27 -7.72
N PRO A 150 3.05 -11.32 -8.33
CA PRO A 150 3.60 -11.19 -9.67
C PRO A 150 2.54 -10.86 -10.74
N GLU A 151 1.34 -11.41 -10.63
CA GLU A 151 0.25 -11.22 -11.61
C GLU A 151 -0.27 -9.77 -11.70
N TYR A 152 -0.28 -9.05 -10.57
CA TYR A 152 -0.85 -7.70 -10.50
C TYR A 152 0.21 -6.59 -10.33
N ILE A 153 1.46 -6.93 -10.01
CA ILE A 153 2.55 -5.94 -9.82
C ILE A 153 3.46 -5.86 -11.04
N LEU A 154 3.74 -6.98 -11.70
CA LEU A 154 4.71 -7.00 -12.80
C LEU A 154 4.04 -6.62 -14.12
N SER A 155 4.80 -5.95 -14.99
CA SER A 155 4.39 -5.77 -16.38
C SER A 155 4.39 -7.11 -17.12
N ASP A 156 3.58 -7.22 -18.19
CA ASP A 156 3.46 -8.45 -18.99
C ASP A 156 4.82 -9.04 -19.41
N TYR A 157 5.74 -8.16 -19.85
CA TYR A 157 7.08 -8.59 -20.23
C TYR A 157 7.86 -9.16 -19.04
N LEU A 158 7.92 -8.44 -17.91
CA LEU A 158 8.66 -8.89 -16.73
C LEU A 158 8.05 -10.17 -16.17
N LEU A 159 6.72 -10.28 -16.13
CA LEU A 159 6.00 -11.49 -15.74
C LEU A 159 6.38 -12.68 -16.62
N SER A 160 6.50 -12.49 -17.94
CA SER A 160 6.84 -13.56 -18.89
C SER A 160 8.25 -14.14 -18.69
N ILE A 161 9.19 -13.31 -18.22
CA ILE A 161 10.58 -13.73 -17.98
C ILE A 161 10.86 -14.05 -16.51
N TRP A 162 9.98 -13.63 -15.58
CA TRP A 162 10.20 -13.66 -14.12
C TRP A 162 10.71 -15.00 -13.61
N ARG A 163 10.06 -16.10 -14.02
CA ARG A 163 10.42 -17.47 -13.58
C ARG A 163 11.76 -17.95 -14.10
N ASN A 164 12.27 -17.32 -15.16
CA ASN A 164 13.48 -17.72 -15.88
C ASN A 164 14.68 -16.84 -15.51
N ILE A 165 14.51 -15.83 -14.64
CA ILE A 165 15.62 -15.00 -14.16
C ILE A 165 16.54 -15.85 -13.28
N SER A 166 17.80 -15.96 -13.69
CA SER A 166 18.82 -16.66 -12.94
C SER A 166 19.23 -15.85 -11.72
N ASP A 167 19.34 -16.51 -10.56
CA ASP A 167 19.73 -15.90 -9.29
C ASP A 167 21.08 -15.17 -9.37
N ASN A 168 21.99 -15.63 -10.23
CA ASN A 168 23.34 -15.08 -10.37
C ASN A 168 23.45 -14.04 -11.47
N GLN A 169 22.38 -13.79 -12.24
CA GLN A 169 22.38 -12.76 -13.27
C GLN A 169 22.41 -11.38 -12.63
N ILE A 170 23.29 -10.51 -13.11
CA ILE A 170 23.42 -9.14 -12.61
C ILE A 170 22.59 -8.19 -13.47
N PHE A 171 21.85 -7.30 -12.83
CA PHE A 171 21.02 -6.30 -13.46
C PHE A 171 21.38 -4.90 -12.94
N ASN A 172 21.52 -3.96 -13.87
CA ASN A 172 21.62 -2.54 -13.57
C ASN A 172 20.26 -1.91 -13.83
N LEU A 173 19.68 -1.29 -12.82
CA LEU A 173 18.31 -0.79 -12.84
C LEU A 173 18.25 0.65 -12.38
N GLU A 174 17.34 1.41 -12.98
CA GLU A 174 16.87 2.69 -12.45
C GLU A 174 15.57 2.42 -11.71
N VAL A 175 15.53 2.77 -10.43
CA VAL A 175 14.39 2.53 -9.56
C VAL A 175 13.86 3.86 -9.06
N GLY A 176 12.54 4.05 -9.21
CA GLY A 176 11.79 5.16 -8.61
C GLY A 176 10.80 4.63 -7.59
N ILE A 177 10.78 5.23 -6.41
CA ILE A 177 9.92 4.86 -5.29
C ILE A 177 9.00 6.02 -4.98
N ALA A 178 7.69 5.78 -5.11
CA ALA A 178 6.68 6.75 -4.74
C ALA A 178 6.65 7.01 -3.22
N PHE A 179 6.38 8.26 -2.87
CA PHE A 179 6.31 8.80 -1.51
C PHE A 179 5.13 9.77 -1.39
N ASP A 180 3.96 9.23 -1.01
CA ASP A 180 2.69 9.97 -0.92
C ASP A 180 2.58 10.83 0.37
N LYS A 181 3.48 11.80 0.50
CA LYS A 181 3.41 12.87 1.52
C LYS A 181 3.65 14.24 0.89
N PRO A 182 2.76 14.71 0.00
CA PRO A 182 2.92 16.03 -0.61
C PRO A 182 2.77 17.14 0.44
N LEU A 183 3.59 18.18 0.31
CA LEU A 183 3.41 19.42 1.07
C LEU A 183 2.53 20.36 0.25
N GLY A 184 1.63 21.07 0.93
CA GLY A 184 0.89 22.14 0.29
C GLY A 184 1.79 23.33 -0.06
N ASN A 185 1.24 24.37 -0.68
CA ASN A 185 2.00 25.60 -0.92
C ASN A 185 2.46 26.26 0.40
N ILE A 186 3.65 26.85 0.37
CA ILE A 186 4.21 27.62 1.49
C ILE A 186 3.21 28.71 1.90
N PRO A 187 2.81 28.78 3.20
CA PRO A 187 1.85 29.76 3.67
C PRO A 187 2.35 31.21 3.54
N ASP A 188 1.49 32.08 3.00
CA ASP A 188 1.73 33.52 2.96
C ASP A 188 1.57 34.15 4.35
N VAL A 189 2.65 34.78 4.82
CA VAL A 189 2.75 35.42 6.14
C VAL A 189 1.82 36.63 6.29
N ASN A 190 1.47 37.29 5.19
CA ASN A 190 0.65 38.51 5.20
C ASN A 190 -0.84 38.22 5.40
N LYS A 191 -1.27 36.96 5.21
CA LYS A 191 -2.65 36.54 5.42
C LYS A 191 -2.91 36.25 6.90
N LYS A 192 -4.16 36.41 7.36
CA LYS A 192 -4.57 36.15 8.75
C LYS A 192 -4.05 34.79 9.25
N GLY A 193 -3.31 34.79 10.36
CA GLY A 193 -2.68 33.58 10.91
C GLY A 193 -1.51 33.03 10.08
N GLY A 194 -0.90 33.82 9.19
CA GLY A 194 0.18 33.41 8.30
C GLY A 194 1.41 32.89 9.04
N ILE A 195 1.87 33.60 10.09
CA ILE A 195 3.01 33.18 10.93
C ILE A 195 2.76 31.80 11.57
N ALA A 196 1.59 31.59 12.17
CA ALA A 196 1.25 30.32 12.80
C ALA A 196 1.13 29.18 11.77
N ARG A 197 0.60 29.46 10.58
CA ARG A 197 0.54 28.50 9.47
C ARG A 197 1.92 28.15 8.93
N LEU A 198 2.81 29.14 8.79
CA LEU A 198 4.19 28.92 8.37
C LEU A 198 4.96 28.06 9.37
N LYS A 199 4.75 28.28 10.69
CA LYS A 199 5.34 27.42 11.72
C LYS A 199 4.91 25.96 11.55
N ARG A 200 3.60 25.70 11.42
CA ARG A 200 3.06 24.35 11.17
C ARG A 200 3.55 23.74 9.87
N TYR A 201 3.73 24.56 8.83
CA TYR A 201 4.28 24.11 7.56
C TYR A 201 5.71 23.60 7.73
N ARG A 202 6.57 24.36 8.43
CA ARG A 202 7.96 23.94 8.71
C ARG A 202 8.04 22.68 9.58
N GLU A 203 7.13 22.55 10.56
CA GLU A 203 7.03 21.31 11.36
C GLU A 203 6.72 20.10 10.46
N LYS A 204 5.77 20.24 9.52
CA LYS A 204 5.46 19.19 8.54
C LYS A 204 6.58 18.92 7.54
N GLU A 205 7.34 19.95 7.18
CA GLU A 205 8.49 19.83 6.28
C GLU A 205 9.62 19.01 6.92
N ILE A 206 9.89 19.25 8.22
CA ILE A 206 10.83 18.44 9.00
C ILE A 206 10.32 17.00 9.10
N GLU A 207 9.07 16.81 9.54
CA GLU A 207 8.46 15.48 9.67
C GLU A 207 8.52 14.71 8.34
N ARG A 208 8.18 15.36 7.23
CA ARG A 208 8.27 14.76 5.89
C ARG A 208 9.71 14.36 5.55
N SER A 209 10.68 15.22 5.85
CA SER A 209 12.09 14.93 5.56
C SER A 209 12.58 13.73 6.35
N ASP A 210 12.23 13.64 7.63
CA ASP A 210 12.57 12.50 8.49
C ASP A 210 11.98 11.19 7.91
N PHE A 211 10.71 11.21 7.49
CA PHE A 211 10.08 10.04 6.85
C PHE A 211 10.69 9.67 5.50
N LEU A 212 11.17 10.65 4.72
CA LEU A 212 11.82 10.38 3.44
C LEU A 212 13.17 9.69 3.67
N LEU A 213 13.94 10.17 4.65
CA LEU A 213 15.22 9.57 5.05
C LEU A 213 15.03 8.13 5.55
N GLU A 214 14.06 7.90 6.43
CA GLU A 214 13.72 6.55 6.92
C GLU A 214 13.42 5.60 5.75
N ARG A 215 12.65 6.06 4.76
CA ARG A 215 12.29 5.24 3.60
C ARG A 215 13.46 4.99 2.65
N GLN A 216 14.37 5.95 2.51
CA GLN A 216 15.63 5.75 1.78
C GLN A 216 16.53 4.73 2.47
N ASP A 217 16.65 4.82 3.80
CA ASP A 217 17.42 3.87 4.61
C ASP A 217 16.84 2.45 4.55
N ASP A 218 15.52 2.31 4.67
CA ASP A 218 14.83 1.03 4.51
C ASP A 218 15.11 0.41 3.13
N PHE A 219 14.99 1.21 2.07
CA PHE A 219 15.29 0.74 0.72
C PHE A 219 16.75 0.35 0.56
N TYR A 220 17.67 1.19 1.04
CA TYR A 220 19.10 0.93 0.97
C TYR A 220 19.50 -0.36 1.71
N ASN A 221 18.95 -0.58 2.91
CA ASN A 221 19.16 -1.79 3.70
C ASN A 221 18.58 -3.03 3.01
N PHE A 222 17.43 -2.89 2.34
CA PHE A 222 16.86 -3.97 1.54
C PHE A 222 17.76 -4.34 0.36
N ILE A 223 18.25 -3.35 -0.40
CA ILE A 223 19.10 -3.58 -1.58
C ILE A 223 20.44 -4.24 -1.20
N LYS A 224 21.02 -3.89 -0.06
CA LYS A 224 22.30 -4.45 0.42
C LYS A 224 22.35 -5.98 0.46
N GLY A 225 21.24 -6.68 0.66
CA GLY A 225 21.25 -8.15 0.64
C GLY A 225 21.17 -8.77 -0.75
N TYR A 226 20.95 -7.97 -1.80
CA TYR A 226 20.81 -8.42 -3.18
C TYR A 226 21.85 -7.81 -4.14
N GLY A 227 22.51 -6.72 -3.72
CA GLY A 227 23.52 -5.99 -4.48
C GLY A 227 23.83 -4.64 -3.83
N GLU A 228 23.93 -3.57 -4.61
CA GLU A 228 24.31 -2.24 -4.11
C GLU A 228 23.63 -1.08 -4.84
N VAL A 229 23.54 0.06 -4.17
CA VAL A 229 23.10 1.33 -4.77
C VAL A 229 24.32 2.02 -5.40
N LYS A 230 24.21 2.36 -6.69
CA LYS A 230 25.31 2.89 -7.52
C LYS A 230 25.33 4.41 -7.61
N SER A 231 24.20 5.07 -7.33
CA SER A 231 24.08 6.54 -7.40
C SER A 231 23.62 7.13 -6.07
N SER A 232 23.75 8.45 -5.92
CA SER A 232 22.99 9.19 -4.92
C SER A 232 21.50 9.11 -5.19
N PHE A 233 20.68 9.30 -4.15
CA PHE A 233 19.25 9.48 -4.31
C PHE A 233 18.94 10.84 -4.94
N ILE A 234 18.01 10.84 -5.89
CA ILE A 234 17.40 12.03 -6.46
C ILE A 234 16.02 12.14 -5.86
N GLU A 235 15.78 13.19 -5.08
CA GLU A 235 14.50 13.43 -4.44
C GLU A 235 13.61 14.29 -5.32
N LEU A 236 12.36 13.86 -5.45
CA LEU A 236 11.27 14.59 -6.10
C LEU A 236 10.19 14.91 -5.03
N GLU A 237 9.20 15.70 -5.42
CA GLU A 237 8.13 16.12 -4.52
C GLU A 237 7.33 14.93 -3.97
N ASP A 238 7.13 13.91 -4.80
CA ASP A 238 6.28 12.74 -4.54
C ASP A 238 7.00 11.40 -4.68
N SER A 239 8.32 11.40 -4.88
CA SER A 239 9.09 10.17 -5.09
C SER A 239 10.58 10.40 -4.87
N PHE A 240 11.37 9.32 -4.85
CA PHE A 240 12.83 9.39 -4.96
C PHE A 240 13.34 8.30 -5.90
N CYS A 241 14.46 8.57 -6.58
CA CYS A 241 15.02 7.69 -7.58
C CYS A 241 16.51 7.44 -7.35
N CYS A 242 16.99 6.27 -7.75
CA CYS A 242 18.42 5.96 -7.79
C CYS A 242 18.73 4.84 -8.80
N GLN A 243 20.01 4.67 -9.10
CA GLN A 243 20.53 3.53 -9.84
C GLN A 243 21.01 2.46 -8.86
N ILE A 244 20.67 1.21 -9.15
CA ILE A 244 21.08 0.04 -8.36
C ILE A 244 21.66 -1.04 -9.27
N GLU A 245 22.51 -1.87 -8.69
CA GLU A 245 22.94 -3.14 -9.26
C GLU A 245 22.47 -4.26 -8.33
N ILE A 246 21.68 -5.19 -8.85
CA ILE A 246 21.19 -6.33 -8.07
C ILE A 246 21.37 -7.63 -8.82
N THR A 247 21.48 -8.71 -8.06
CA THR A 247 21.42 -10.08 -8.57
C THR A 247 19.97 -10.48 -8.87
N GLY A 248 19.78 -11.51 -9.71
CA GLY A 248 18.46 -12.07 -10.00
C GLY A 248 17.69 -12.53 -8.77
N LYS A 249 18.37 -12.81 -7.66
CA LYS A 249 17.74 -13.06 -6.35
C LYS A 249 16.91 -11.87 -5.86
N GLY A 250 17.28 -10.64 -6.20
CA GLY A 250 16.52 -9.43 -5.86
C GLY A 250 15.17 -9.35 -6.57
N PHE A 251 15.04 -10.01 -7.73
CA PHE A 251 13.77 -10.24 -8.40
C PHE A 251 13.03 -11.47 -7.84
N ASN A 252 13.42 -12.02 -6.70
CA ASN A 252 12.74 -13.18 -6.13
C ASN A 252 12.56 -13.06 -4.62
N PRO A 253 11.99 -11.95 -4.11
CA PRO A 253 11.95 -11.69 -2.66
C PRO A 253 10.96 -12.62 -1.92
N THR A 254 10.03 -13.25 -2.63
CA THR A 254 9.14 -14.28 -2.09
C THR A 254 9.63 -15.63 -2.58
N CYS A 255 10.32 -16.37 -1.71
CA CYS A 255 10.78 -17.76 -1.89
C CYS A 255 10.08 -18.52 -3.03
N ARG A 256 10.88 -19.06 -3.95
CA ARG A 256 10.44 -20.07 -4.93
C ARG A 256 9.60 -21.13 -4.21
N PHE A 257 8.38 -21.36 -4.69
CA PHE A 257 7.72 -22.67 -4.60
C PHE A 257 8.13 -23.46 -5.84
#